data_AF-A0A838PXL1-F1
#
_entry.id   AF-A0A838PXL1-F1
#
_cell.length_a   1.000
_cell.length_b   1.000
_cell.length_c   1.000
_cell.angle_alpha   90.00
_cell.angle_beta   90.00
_cell.angle_gamma   90.00
#
_symmetry.space_group_name_H-M   'P 1'
#
loop_
_entity.id
_entity.type
_entity.pdbx_description
1 polymer ?
#
loop_
_entity_poly.entity_id
_entity_poly.type
_entity_poly.pdbx_seq_one_letter_code
_entity_poly.pdbx_strand_id
1 'polypeptide(L)'
;MTALPRQGVREDWERRSGRRSQASEVGVALAAPTGPRPSTDLRAPTDLRAEDGRGQVSLRWQPVPGAMGYLVERAELGGGSFSTVDHGGRDVLAFPAPHYADTTGEPGRRYCYRVTAIADLEHDPGPRSSAVEGGPLLEGDATVTLRVQTDAETKPLRRVWHMIGSERLSQLADPVVLGGRRVAGEFAESLGIARDQLGADRVRAHAIFHDDLGVYRESNGRPHYDFSRVDGLYDQALAIGLRPVVELSFMARDLAAQPDRTVFTYGAIISPPRDWDRWGELCARLAAHLVERYGLDEVATWGFEVWNEPNLEVFWTGTQAEYFRLYDTAALAIKAVDERLLVGGPSTAAAGWIGAFCDHVLDEQVPLDFVSTHTYGNAPLNVREALRVRELDDVAVWWTEWGVTPTHFFDVTDGAFGAPFVLHGMKHAQDGADALAYWVISDHFEELGRAPRLLHGGFGLLTIGNLRKPRFWALALAEQLDDRLCEVELGGDGAGTLVDAWASRAVDGQVDVLAWNGTFDQSKAASDPLLQRHLAVAVSGLDAAAYDVTVARVDTRHSSIAANWDAEKAWPDDQEWAALRAADHLDIEDLGAATPTDGCIDVDLQLPMPGVVRIRLQPR
;
A
#
# COMPACT_ATOMS: atom_id res chain seq x y z
N MET A 1 0.87 -34.18 1.34
CA MET A 1 0.55 -34.49 2.75
C MET A 1 0.08 -33.20 3.38
N THR A 2 -1.22 -33.06 3.64
CA THR A 2 -1.77 -31.91 4.38
C THR A 2 -1.23 -31.96 5.80
N ALA A 3 -0.32 -31.05 6.14
CA ALA A 3 0.15 -30.89 7.51
C ALA A 3 -1.05 -30.49 8.38
N LEU A 4 -1.17 -31.11 9.56
CA LEU A 4 -2.12 -30.68 10.59
C LEU A 4 -1.87 -29.18 10.88
N PRO A 5 -2.92 -28.36 11.08
CA PRO A 5 -2.73 -26.95 11.43
C PRO A 5 -1.87 -26.86 12.70
N ARG A 6 -0.73 -26.17 12.61
CA ARG A 6 0.15 -25.95 13.76
C ARG A 6 -0.60 -25.10 14.77
N GLN A 7 -0.84 -25.64 15.97
CA GLN A 7 -1.43 -24.87 17.07
C GLN A 7 -0.46 -23.76 17.51
N GLY A 8 -0.99 -22.56 17.78
CA GLY A 8 -0.22 -21.43 18.33
C GLY A 8 0.47 -20.49 17.33
N VAL A 9 0.25 -20.63 16.02
CA VAL A 9 0.86 -19.74 14.99
C VAL A 9 0.49 -18.27 15.21
N ARG A 10 -0.77 -17.99 15.54
CA ARG A 10 -1.24 -16.62 15.82
C ARG A 10 -0.56 -16.00 17.04
N GLU A 11 -0.45 -16.75 18.14
CA GLU A 11 0.22 -16.30 19.36
C GLU A 11 1.72 -16.06 19.14
N ASP A 12 2.35 -16.89 18.29
CA ASP A 12 3.74 -16.69 17.91
C ASP A 12 3.95 -15.47 17.00
N TRP A 13 3.04 -15.24 16.04
CA TRP A 13 3.02 -14.03 15.22
C TRP A 13 2.90 -12.77 16.08
N GLU A 14 1.87 -12.69 16.94
CA GLU A 14 1.62 -11.54 17.82
C GLU A 14 2.82 -11.23 18.74
N ARG A 15 3.64 -12.24 19.08
CA ARG A 15 4.85 -12.06 19.90
C ARG A 15 6.05 -11.54 19.12
N ARG A 16 6.17 -11.86 17.82
CA ARG A 16 7.40 -11.65 17.02
C ARG A 16 7.25 -10.58 15.93
N SER A 17 6.04 -10.31 15.43
CA SER A 17 5.82 -9.46 14.25
C SER A 17 6.37 -8.04 14.39
N GLY A 18 6.38 -7.46 15.59
CA GLY A 18 6.96 -6.13 15.85
C GLY A 18 8.45 -6.12 16.22
N ARG A 19 9.12 -7.27 16.27
CA ARG A 19 10.53 -7.35 16.69
C ARG A 19 11.46 -7.14 15.50
N ARG A 20 12.20 -6.03 15.53
CA ARG A 20 13.23 -5.72 14.54
C ARG A 20 14.41 -6.68 14.70
N SER A 21 14.85 -7.27 13.59
CA SER A 21 16.13 -7.97 13.50
C SER A 21 17.25 -6.97 13.85
N GLN A 22 18.09 -7.29 14.83
CA GLN A 22 19.16 -6.37 15.25
C GLN A 22 20.12 -6.08 14.08
N ALA A 23 20.43 -4.81 13.85
CA ALA A 23 21.67 -4.41 13.22
C ALA A 23 22.79 -4.81 14.20
N SER A 24 23.44 -5.94 13.97
CA SER A 24 24.36 -6.48 14.96
C SER A 24 25.65 -5.62 15.01
N GLU A 25 26.07 -5.23 16.22
CA GLU A 25 27.42 -4.70 16.51
C GLU A 25 28.50 -5.80 16.40
N VAL A 26 28.44 -6.63 15.35
CA VAL A 26 29.51 -7.59 15.09
C VAL A 26 30.59 -6.86 14.31
N GLY A 27 31.70 -6.57 14.99
CA GLY A 27 32.94 -6.03 14.42
C GLY A 27 33.59 -6.95 13.39
N VAL A 28 32.92 -7.17 12.27
CA VAL A 28 33.58 -7.42 11.00
C VAL A 28 33.86 -6.03 10.44
N ALA A 29 35.13 -5.65 10.36
CA ALA A 29 35.53 -4.42 9.70
C ALA A 29 35.19 -4.53 8.21
N LEU A 30 33.95 -4.17 7.85
CA LEU A 30 33.64 -3.71 6.50
C LEU A 30 34.60 -2.55 6.24
N ALA A 31 35.23 -2.55 5.06
CA ALA A 31 36.12 -1.46 4.67
C ALA A 31 35.37 -0.14 4.88
N ALA A 32 36.02 0.84 5.52
CA ALA A 32 35.43 2.15 5.67
C ALA A 32 35.03 2.67 4.27
N PRO A 33 33.80 3.20 4.09
CA PRO A 33 33.31 3.59 2.79
C PRO A 33 34.30 4.49 2.08
N THR A 34 34.62 4.16 0.83
CA THR A 34 35.50 4.98 0.00
C THR A 34 34.69 6.05 -0.71
N GLY A 35 34.13 6.99 0.06
CA GLY A 35 33.38 8.14 -0.44
C GLY A 35 32.76 8.96 0.70
N PRO A 36 32.54 10.27 0.54
CA PRO A 36 31.72 11.01 1.49
C PRO A 36 30.29 10.47 1.43
N ARG A 37 29.80 9.87 2.53
CA ARG A 37 28.39 9.48 2.64
C ARG A 37 27.50 10.71 2.46
N PRO A 38 26.33 10.60 1.81
CA PRO A 38 25.37 11.69 1.77
C PRO A 38 25.03 12.12 3.19
N SER A 39 25.05 13.43 3.44
CA SER A 39 24.68 13.95 4.75
C SER A 39 23.19 13.74 4.99
N THR A 40 22.84 13.03 6.07
CA THR A 40 21.47 12.95 6.60
C THR A 40 21.11 14.18 7.45
N ASP A 41 21.92 15.24 7.42
CA ASP A 41 21.72 16.47 8.18
C ASP A 41 20.58 17.30 7.56
N LEU A 42 19.35 16.95 7.94
CA LEU A 42 18.17 17.67 7.51
C LEU A 42 18.04 18.99 8.27
N ARG A 43 17.59 20.03 7.58
CA ARG A 43 17.20 21.30 8.23
C ARG A 43 15.89 21.14 8.99
N ALA A 44 15.69 22.01 9.98
CA ALA A 44 14.41 22.07 10.69
C ALA A 44 13.30 22.51 9.72
N PRO A 45 12.10 21.90 9.78
CA PRO A 45 10.94 22.41 9.06
C PRO A 45 10.65 23.87 9.44
N THR A 46 10.33 24.69 8.45
CA THR A 46 10.03 26.12 8.62
C THR A 46 8.59 26.42 8.26
N ASP A 47 8.10 27.58 8.70
CA ASP A 47 6.73 28.07 8.46
C ASP A 47 5.64 27.08 8.87
N LEU A 48 5.86 26.34 9.96
CA LEU A 48 4.81 25.53 10.57
C LEU A 48 3.63 26.43 10.96
N ARG A 49 2.43 26.03 10.57
CA ARG A 49 1.15 26.68 10.90
C ARG A 49 0.17 25.63 11.37
N ALA A 50 -0.71 26.03 12.28
CA ALA A 50 -1.83 25.23 12.75
C ALA A 50 -3.13 26.01 12.52
N GLU A 51 -4.11 25.34 11.93
CA GLU A 51 -5.44 25.87 11.64
C GLU A 51 -6.47 25.02 12.41
N ASP A 52 -7.19 25.68 13.33
CA ASP A 52 -8.23 25.05 14.13
C ASP A 52 -9.45 24.75 13.25
N GLY A 53 -9.88 23.49 13.20
CA GLY A 53 -11.06 23.04 12.45
C GLY A 53 -12.01 22.21 13.32
N ARG A 54 -13.20 21.90 12.82
CA ARG A 54 -14.18 21.12 13.60
C ARG A 54 -13.67 19.69 13.78
N GLY A 55 -13.39 19.32 15.03
CA GLY A 55 -12.86 18.01 15.41
C GLY A 55 -11.43 17.71 14.97
N GLN A 56 -10.69 18.68 14.43
CA GLN A 56 -9.34 18.48 13.86
C GLN A 56 -8.46 19.73 13.94
N VAL A 57 -7.14 19.54 13.84
CA VAL A 57 -6.17 20.63 13.60
C VAL A 57 -5.41 20.34 12.30
N SER A 58 -5.44 21.28 11.36
CA SER A 58 -4.72 21.18 10.09
C SER A 58 -3.36 21.84 10.23
N LEU A 59 -2.31 21.04 10.05
CA LEU A 59 -0.91 21.45 10.15
C LEU A 59 -0.31 21.56 8.76
N ARG A 60 0.47 22.61 8.50
CA ARG A 60 1.18 22.84 7.24
C ARG A 60 2.54 23.45 7.48
N TRP A 61 3.55 23.07 6.71
CA TRP A 61 4.91 23.61 6.78
C TRP A 61 5.59 23.57 5.39
N GLN A 62 6.79 24.13 5.28
CA GLN A 62 7.58 24.04 4.04
C GLN A 62 8.29 22.68 3.92
N PRO A 63 8.32 22.07 2.71
CA PRO A 63 9.04 20.83 2.50
C PRO A 63 10.55 20.99 2.77
N VAL A 64 11.13 19.93 3.34
CA VAL A 64 12.57 19.80 3.60
C VAL A 64 13.18 18.89 2.54
N PRO A 65 14.08 19.38 1.67
CA PRO A 65 14.78 18.54 0.70
C PRO A 65 15.50 17.37 1.37
N GLY A 66 15.40 16.17 0.79
CA GLY A 66 15.98 14.94 1.35
C GLY A 66 15.16 14.27 2.45
N ALA A 67 14.02 14.84 2.86
CA ALA A 67 13.16 14.24 3.88
C ALA A 67 12.23 13.18 3.27
N MET A 68 12.35 11.92 3.73
CA MET A 68 11.39 10.85 3.42
C MET A 68 10.01 11.08 4.06
N GLY A 69 9.98 11.81 5.18
CA GLY A 69 8.76 12.12 5.90
C GLY A 69 8.98 13.01 7.12
N TYR A 70 7.93 13.16 7.92
CA TYR A 70 7.90 14.09 9.04
C TYR A 70 7.23 13.47 10.27
N LEU A 71 7.82 13.69 11.45
CA LEU A 71 7.20 13.38 12.73
C LEU A 71 6.47 14.63 13.24
N VAL A 72 5.17 14.49 13.49
CA VAL A 72 4.36 15.51 14.15
C VAL A 72 4.34 15.23 15.65
N GLU A 73 4.85 16.16 16.44
CA GLU A 73 4.87 16.08 17.90
C GLU A 73 3.86 17.06 18.51
N ARG A 74 3.13 16.62 19.53
CA ARG A 74 2.12 17.41 20.24
C ARG A 74 2.35 17.41 21.75
N ALA A 75 2.08 18.53 22.40
CA ALA A 75 2.01 18.67 23.86
C ALA A 75 0.74 19.44 24.27
N GLU A 76 0.20 19.17 25.46
CA GLU A 76 -0.86 20.03 26.02
C GLU A 76 -0.33 21.45 26.29
N LEU A 77 -1.11 22.46 25.91
CA LEU A 77 -0.77 23.86 26.15
C LEU A 77 -0.70 24.15 27.66
N GLY A 78 0.42 24.70 28.14
CA GLY A 78 0.57 25.14 29.54
C GLY A 78 1.25 24.13 30.49
N GLY A 79 1.78 23.00 30.01
CA GLY A 79 2.62 22.14 30.87
C GLY A 79 2.89 20.70 30.44
N GLY A 80 2.56 20.29 29.21
CA GLY A 80 2.77 18.92 28.73
C GLY A 80 4.16 18.65 28.13
N SER A 81 4.59 17.38 28.16
CA SER A 81 5.72 16.90 27.36
C SER A 81 5.28 16.63 25.92
N PHE A 82 6.11 16.98 24.95
CA PHE A 82 5.88 16.60 23.55
C PHE A 82 6.01 15.09 23.36
N SER A 83 5.06 14.52 22.62
CA SER A 83 5.12 13.16 22.10
C SER A 83 4.69 13.15 20.64
N THR A 84 5.19 12.20 19.85
CA THR A 84 4.69 11.97 18.48
C THR A 84 3.18 11.68 18.52
N VAL A 85 2.43 12.25 17.59
CA VAL A 85 1.02 11.94 17.40
C VAL A 85 0.90 10.51 16.88
N ASP A 86 0.16 9.68 17.62
CA ASP A 86 -0.10 8.29 17.25
C ASP A 86 -1.52 8.18 16.68
N HIS A 87 -1.62 7.85 15.39
CA HIS A 87 -2.87 7.67 14.68
C HIS A 87 -3.42 6.24 14.80
N GLY A 88 -2.76 5.37 15.57
CA GLY A 88 -3.22 4.00 15.81
C GLY A 88 -2.96 3.04 14.66
N GLY A 89 -2.18 3.42 13.65
CA GLY A 89 -1.78 2.57 12.52
C GLY A 89 -0.74 1.50 12.84
N ARG A 90 -0.06 1.59 14.00
CA ARG A 90 0.80 0.56 14.62
C ARG A 90 2.10 0.20 13.89
N ASP A 91 2.45 0.87 12.80
CA ASP A 91 3.68 0.60 12.03
C ASP A 91 4.60 1.83 11.98
N VAL A 92 4.32 2.78 11.07
CA VAL A 92 5.10 4.01 10.90
C VAL A 92 4.28 5.23 11.31
N LEU A 93 4.85 6.07 12.20
CA LEU A 93 4.23 7.33 12.63
C LEU A 93 4.61 8.54 11.76
N ALA A 94 5.71 8.46 11.03
CA ALA A 94 6.12 9.55 10.14
C ALA A 94 5.15 9.68 8.97
N PHE A 95 4.87 10.91 8.56
CA PHE A 95 3.96 11.24 7.46
C PHE A 95 4.73 11.75 6.23
N PRO A 96 4.40 11.35 4.99
CA PRO A 96 5.22 11.68 3.81
C PRO A 96 5.14 13.14 3.38
N ALA A 97 4.08 13.85 3.74
CA ALA A 97 3.77 15.15 3.17
C ALA A 97 4.00 16.30 4.16
N PRO A 98 4.22 17.53 3.67
CA PRO A 98 4.44 18.70 4.51
C PRO A 98 3.13 19.29 5.08
N HIS A 99 2.13 18.44 5.29
CA HIS A 99 0.84 18.77 5.85
C HIS A 99 0.24 17.55 6.55
N TYR A 100 -0.60 17.77 7.57
CA TYR A 100 -1.20 16.69 8.36
C TYR A 100 -2.49 17.17 9.05
N ALA A 101 -3.51 16.31 9.14
CA ALA A 101 -4.68 16.56 9.97
C ALA A 101 -4.56 15.77 11.29
N ASP A 102 -4.36 16.46 12.42
CA ASP A 102 -4.48 15.82 13.73
C ASP A 102 -5.94 15.76 14.16
N THR A 103 -6.53 14.58 14.13
CA THR A 103 -7.88 14.31 14.64
C THR A 103 -7.88 13.61 15.99
N THR A 104 -6.70 13.29 16.55
CA THR A 104 -6.57 12.51 17.79
C THR A 104 -6.73 13.38 19.05
N GLY A 105 -6.72 14.71 18.88
CA GLY A 105 -6.87 15.68 19.97
C GLY A 105 -8.30 15.76 20.47
N GLU A 106 -8.47 16.13 21.74
CA GLU A 106 -9.80 16.30 22.35
C GLU A 106 -10.42 17.64 21.91
N PRO A 107 -11.59 17.64 21.27
CA PRO A 107 -12.29 18.87 20.89
C PRO A 107 -12.48 19.83 22.07
N GLY A 108 -12.11 21.10 21.87
CA GLY A 108 -12.13 22.15 22.90
C GLY A 108 -10.83 22.27 23.70
N ARG A 109 -9.87 21.35 23.54
CA ARG A 109 -8.53 21.49 24.13
C ARG A 109 -7.55 22.16 23.18
N ARG A 110 -6.55 22.85 23.76
CA ARG A 110 -5.47 23.54 23.04
C ARG A 110 -4.15 22.80 23.25
N TYR A 111 -3.36 22.76 22.20
CA TYR A 111 -2.10 22.04 22.13
C TYR A 111 -1.00 22.90 21.50
N CYS A 112 0.25 22.55 21.79
CA CYS A 112 1.41 22.98 21.04
C CYS A 112 1.85 21.87 20.09
N TYR A 113 2.13 22.22 18.84
CA TYR A 113 2.64 21.34 17.80
C TYR A 113 4.03 21.75 17.36
N ARG A 114 4.88 20.77 17.06
CA ARG A 114 6.15 20.98 16.36
C ARG A 114 6.39 19.81 15.41
N VAL A 115 7.20 20.03 14.39
CA VAL A 115 7.44 19.04 13.34
C VAL A 115 8.94 18.83 13.17
N THR A 116 9.32 17.59 12.86
CA THR A 116 10.69 17.20 12.57
C THR A 116 10.75 16.41 11.27
N ALA A 117 11.72 16.71 10.40
CA ALA A 117 11.96 15.95 9.19
C ALA A 117 12.82 14.71 9.48
N ILE A 118 12.57 13.61 8.76
CA ILE A 118 13.36 12.38 8.85
C ILE A 118 13.93 11.99 7.49
N ALA A 119 15.20 11.58 7.48
CA ALA A 119 15.89 11.10 6.28
C ALA A 119 15.73 9.58 6.11
N ASP A 120 15.53 8.87 7.22
CA ASP A 120 15.20 7.46 7.31
C ASP A 120 14.58 7.16 8.70
N LEU A 121 14.25 5.90 8.94
CA LEU A 121 13.60 5.43 10.19
C LEU A 121 14.56 4.76 11.18
N GLU A 122 15.86 4.86 10.94
CA GLU A 122 16.91 4.20 11.74
C GLU A 122 17.83 5.19 12.45
N HIS A 123 17.95 6.41 11.95
CA HIS A 123 18.72 7.49 12.56
C HIS A 123 17.85 8.42 13.42
N ASP A 124 18.52 9.18 14.28
CA ASP A 124 17.87 10.22 15.06
C ASP A 124 17.18 11.23 14.13
N PRO A 125 15.94 11.65 14.45
CA PRO A 125 15.24 12.65 13.67
C PRO A 125 15.99 13.99 13.70
N GLY A 126 15.81 14.80 12.66
CA GLY A 126 16.49 16.07 12.50
C GLY A 126 16.16 17.11 13.58
N PRO A 127 16.63 18.36 13.43
CA PRO A 127 16.25 19.45 14.31
C PRO A 127 14.76 19.78 14.17
N ARG A 128 14.15 20.18 15.29
CA ARG A 128 12.72 20.47 15.41
C ARG A 128 12.38 21.86 14.91
N SER A 129 11.18 22.03 14.35
CA SER A 129 10.62 23.34 14.04
C SER A 129 10.37 24.19 15.30
N SER A 130 10.13 25.48 15.13
CA SER A 130 9.42 26.28 16.14
C SER A 130 8.03 25.69 16.40
N ALA A 131 7.58 25.75 17.65
CA ALA A 131 6.25 25.27 18.01
C ALA A 131 5.16 26.29 17.66
N VAL A 132 3.98 25.79 17.31
CA VAL A 132 2.76 26.58 17.09
C VAL A 132 1.62 26.05 17.94
N GLU A 133 0.61 26.88 18.21
CA GLU A 133 -0.56 26.46 18.96
C GLU A 133 -1.73 26.14 18.03
N GLY A 134 -2.49 25.10 18.38
CA GLY A 134 -3.75 24.75 17.70
C GLY A 134 -4.64 23.90 18.60
N GLY A 135 -5.93 23.80 18.28
CA GLY A 135 -6.88 22.98 19.02
C GLY A 135 -8.10 22.59 18.18
N PRO A 136 -8.54 21.32 18.21
CA PRO A 136 -9.73 20.90 17.50
C PRO A 136 -10.96 21.60 18.10
N LEU A 137 -11.84 22.13 17.24
CA LEU A 137 -13.04 22.85 17.65
C LEU A 137 -14.23 21.91 17.85
N LEU A 138 -15.15 22.27 18.75
CA LEU A 138 -16.43 21.60 18.95
C LEU A 138 -17.47 21.99 17.89
N GLU A 139 -17.36 23.21 17.37
CA GLU A 139 -18.28 23.80 16.39
C GLU A 139 -17.50 24.43 15.25
N GLY A 140 -18.17 24.65 14.12
CA GLY A 140 -17.59 25.20 12.89
C GLY A 140 -18.55 24.97 11.74
N ASP A 141 -18.42 25.77 10.67
CA ASP A 141 -19.23 25.63 9.45
C ASP A 141 -18.99 24.28 8.74
N ALA A 142 -17.84 23.64 9.01
CA ALA A 142 -17.41 22.37 8.45
C ALA A 142 -17.56 22.32 6.93
N THR A 143 -17.34 23.46 6.29
CA THR A 143 -17.48 23.61 4.85
C THR A 143 -16.11 23.53 4.20
N VAL A 144 -16.02 22.74 3.14
CA VAL A 144 -14.87 22.70 2.24
C VAL A 144 -15.33 23.19 0.88
N THR A 145 -14.65 24.21 0.36
CA THR A 145 -14.81 24.68 -1.01
C THR A 145 -13.84 23.94 -1.91
N LEU A 146 -14.33 23.36 -3.00
CA LEU A 146 -13.53 22.68 -4.02
C LEU A 146 -13.78 23.36 -5.36
N ARG A 147 -12.77 24.06 -5.89
CA ARG A 147 -12.83 24.72 -7.19
C ARG A 147 -12.01 23.93 -8.20
N VAL A 148 -12.60 23.59 -9.34
CA VAL A 148 -11.96 22.87 -10.44
C VAL A 148 -11.88 23.80 -11.64
N GLN A 149 -10.69 23.97 -12.19
CA GLN A 149 -10.48 24.68 -13.47
C GLN A 149 -10.20 23.65 -14.56
N THR A 150 -11.16 23.45 -15.46
CA THR A 150 -11.10 22.38 -16.48
C THR A 150 -10.32 22.75 -17.75
N ASP A 151 -9.81 23.97 -17.82
CA ASP A 151 -8.92 24.49 -18.86
C ASP A 151 -7.44 24.58 -18.40
N ALA A 152 -7.18 24.29 -17.12
CA ALA A 152 -5.85 24.21 -16.53
C ALA A 152 -5.47 22.76 -16.25
N GLU A 153 -4.53 22.21 -17.03
CA GLU A 153 -4.00 20.86 -16.82
C GLU A 153 -2.83 20.88 -15.83
N THR A 154 -2.78 19.87 -14.97
CA THR A 154 -1.67 19.62 -14.04
C THR A 154 -0.84 18.41 -14.51
N LYS A 155 0.04 17.87 -13.65
CA LYS A 155 0.77 16.64 -13.99
C LYS A 155 -0.23 15.51 -14.28
N PRO A 156 0.05 14.62 -15.25
CA PRO A 156 -0.83 13.50 -15.52
C PRO A 156 -0.99 12.58 -14.31
N LEU A 157 -2.18 11.98 -14.17
CA LEU A 157 -2.42 10.95 -13.17
C LEU A 157 -1.52 9.75 -13.44
N ARG A 158 -0.73 9.33 -12.45
CA ARG A 158 0.04 8.09 -12.50
C ARG A 158 -0.76 7.01 -11.80
N ARG A 159 -1.15 5.95 -12.51
CA ARG A 159 -1.77 4.75 -11.94
C ARG A 159 -0.74 3.91 -11.17
N VAL A 160 -0.22 4.44 -10.07
CA VAL A 160 0.76 3.74 -9.22
C VAL A 160 0.20 2.41 -8.68
N TRP A 161 -1.11 2.23 -8.66
CA TRP A 161 -1.81 0.99 -8.29
C TRP A 161 -1.86 -0.08 -9.40
N HIS A 162 -1.07 0.05 -10.48
CA HIS A 162 -1.01 -0.94 -11.55
C HIS A 162 -0.44 -2.31 -11.08
N MET A 163 0.16 -2.37 -9.89
CA MET A 163 0.55 -3.61 -9.21
C MET A 163 -0.47 -3.97 -8.12
N ILE A 164 -0.85 -5.24 -8.02
CA ILE A 164 -1.70 -5.74 -6.92
C ILE A 164 -0.98 -6.79 -6.08
N GLY A 165 -1.15 -6.70 -4.76
CA GLY A 165 -0.66 -7.70 -3.82
C GLY A 165 -1.57 -8.94 -3.80
N SER A 166 -0.95 -10.09 -3.58
CA SER A 166 -1.61 -11.38 -3.49
C SER A 166 -0.88 -12.24 -2.46
N GLU A 167 -1.59 -13.10 -1.75
CA GLU A 167 -0.94 -14.24 -1.07
C GLU A 167 -0.22 -15.13 -2.11
N ARG A 168 0.28 -16.29 -1.73
CA ARG A 168 0.93 -17.25 -2.62
C ARG A 168 0.01 -17.63 -3.78
N LEU A 169 0.54 -17.54 -5.01
CA LEU A 169 -0.20 -17.92 -6.23
C LEU A 169 -0.59 -19.40 -6.27
N SER A 170 -0.02 -20.25 -5.40
CA SER A 170 -0.46 -21.64 -5.22
C SER A 170 -1.96 -21.79 -4.95
N GLN A 171 -2.63 -20.73 -4.48
CA GLN A 171 -4.09 -20.71 -4.33
C GLN A 171 -4.84 -20.91 -5.65
N LEU A 172 -4.26 -20.59 -6.81
CA LEU A 172 -4.83 -20.91 -8.13
C LEU A 172 -4.99 -22.42 -8.38
N ALA A 173 -4.32 -23.26 -7.60
CA ALA A 173 -4.43 -24.71 -7.67
C ALA A 173 -5.08 -25.33 -6.43
N ASP A 174 -5.58 -24.51 -5.49
CA ASP A 174 -6.14 -24.98 -4.22
C ASP A 174 -7.55 -25.60 -4.40
N PRO A 175 -7.73 -26.91 -4.12
CA PRO A 175 -9.01 -27.58 -4.26
C PRO A 175 -9.99 -27.31 -3.12
N VAL A 176 -9.58 -26.58 -2.07
CA VAL A 176 -10.41 -26.29 -0.90
C VAL A 176 -11.70 -25.56 -1.30
N VAL A 177 -12.77 -25.88 -0.59
CA VAL A 177 -14.03 -25.14 -0.62
C VAL A 177 -14.19 -24.41 0.71
N LEU A 178 -14.30 -23.09 0.65
CA LEU A 178 -14.45 -22.20 1.79
C LEU A 178 -15.68 -21.31 1.58
N GLY A 179 -16.59 -21.25 2.56
CA GLY A 179 -17.84 -20.51 2.41
C GLY A 179 -18.73 -20.95 1.24
N GLY A 180 -18.62 -22.22 0.82
CA GLY A 180 -19.32 -22.74 -0.37
C GLY A 180 -18.66 -22.39 -1.71
N ARG A 181 -17.47 -21.75 -1.70
CA ARG A 181 -16.73 -21.33 -2.89
C ARG A 181 -15.44 -22.13 -3.05
N ARG A 182 -15.11 -22.52 -4.29
CA ARG A 182 -13.83 -23.19 -4.58
C ARG A 182 -12.74 -22.14 -4.72
N VAL A 183 -11.69 -22.25 -3.89
CA VAL A 183 -10.59 -21.27 -3.80
C VAL A 183 -9.96 -21.03 -5.17
N ALA A 184 -9.45 -22.06 -5.84
CA ALA A 184 -8.77 -21.91 -7.14
C ALA A 184 -9.53 -21.07 -8.18
N GLY A 185 -10.81 -21.38 -8.41
CA GLY A 185 -11.59 -20.69 -9.43
C GLY A 185 -11.97 -19.26 -9.03
N GLU A 186 -12.35 -19.06 -7.76
CA GLU A 186 -12.74 -17.74 -7.27
C GLU A 186 -11.54 -16.81 -7.12
N PHE A 187 -10.38 -17.34 -6.75
CA PHE A 187 -9.13 -16.60 -6.68
C PHE A 187 -8.65 -16.16 -8.06
N ALA A 188 -8.73 -17.02 -9.08
CA ALA A 188 -8.46 -16.64 -10.47
C ALA A 188 -9.39 -15.51 -10.95
N GLU A 189 -10.68 -15.58 -10.61
CA GLU A 189 -11.64 -14.51 -10.89
C GLU A 189 -11.26 -13.20 -10.16
N SER A 190 -10.79 -13.27 -8.92
CA SER A 190 -10.36 -12.08 -8.15
C SER A 190 -9.20 -11.34 -8.83
N LEU A 191 -8.24 -12.08 -9.40
CA LEU A 191 -7.13 -11.53 -10.18
C LEU A 191 -7.62 -10.90 -11.50
N GLY A 192 -8.59 -11.54 -12.16
CA GLY A 192 -9.25 -10.97 -13.34
C GLY A 192 -9.97 -9.65 -13.03
N ILE A 193 -10.65 -9.58 -11.88
CA ILE A 193 -11.29 -8.35 -11.40
C ILE A 193 -10.26 -7.24 -11.18
N ALA A 194 -9.09 -7.53 -10.60
CA ALA A 194 -8.01 -6.55 -10.45
C ALA A 194 -7.57 -5.97 -11.80
N ARG A 195 -7.37 -6.84 -12.80
CA ARG A 195 -6.97 -6.42 -14.14
C ARG A 195 -8.05 -5.59 -14.84
N ASP A 196 -9.29 -6.07 -14.81
CA ASP A 196 -10.40 -5.47 -15.57
C ASP A 196 -10.94 -4.18 -14.95
N GLN A 197 -10.91 -4.04 -13.62
CA GLN A 197 -11.56 -2.92 -12.91
C GLN A 197 -10.59 -1.98 -12.20
N LEU A 198 -9.35 -2.38 -11.94
CA LEU A 198 -8.33 -1.55 -11.29
C LEU A 198 -7.12 -1.27 -12.20
N GLY A 199 -7.14 -1.76 -13.45
CA GLY A 199 -6.04 -1.56 -14.39
C GLY A 199 -4.75 -2.28 -13.99
N ALA A 200 -4.82 -3.28 -13.11
CA ALA A 200 -3.63 -3.99 -12.66
C ALA A 200 -2.99 -4.78 -13.83
N ASP A 201 -1.69 -4.61 -14.01
CA ASP A 201 -0.89 -5.34 -15.01
C ASP A 201 0.13 -6.29 -14.37
N ARG A 202 0.25 -6.24 -13.04
CA ARG A 202 1.21 -7.02 -12.26
C ARG A 202 0.60 -7.59 -11.00
N VAL A 203 1.07 -8.76 -10.60
CA VAL A 203 0.74 -9.40 -9.32
C VAL A 203 2.02 -9.75 -8.56
N ARG A 204 2.11 -9.30 -7.30
CA ARG A 204 3.20 -9.64 -6.38
C ARG A 204 2.69 -10.64 -5.34
N ALA A 205 3.41 -11.75 -5.16
CA ALA A 205 2.98 -12.85 -4.32
C ALA A 205 4.14 -13.57 -3.63
N HIS A 206 3.89 -14.01 -2.40
CA HIS A 206 4.88 -14.72 -1.59
C HIS A 206 5.26 -16.09 -2.14
N ALA A 207 6.44 -16.53 -1.72
CA ALA A 207 6.82 -17.92 -1.52
C ALA A 207 6.96 -18.82 -2.77
N ILE A 208 7.56 -18.31 -3.85
CA ILE A 208 7.81 -19.07 -5.09
C ILE A 208 8.65 -20.36 -4.90
N PHE A 209 9.48 -20.41 -3.85
CA PHE A 209 10.33 -21.55 -3.50
C PHE A 209 9.76 -22.42 -2.37
N HIS A 210 8.51 -22.18 -1.96
CA HIS A 210 7.87 -23.00 -0.94
C HIS A 210 7.78 -24.48 -1.38
N ASP A 211 7.88 -25.38 -0.41
CA ASP A 211 7.99 -26.83 -0.61
C ASP A 211 6.79 -27.47 -1.34
N ASP A 212 5.63 -26.80 -1.38
CA ASP A 212 4.42 -27.25 -2.09
C ASP A 212 4.49 -27.07 -3.60
N LEU A 213 5.31 -26.12 -4.07
CA LEU A 213 5.67 -25.96 -5.48
C LEU A 213 6.77 -26.94 -5.89
N GLY A 214 7.52 -27.48 -4.93
CA GLY A 214 8.51 -28.53 -5.17
C GLY A 214 9.72 -28.09 -6.00
N VAL A 215 9.97 -26.78 -6.08
CA VAL A 215 10.98 -26.18 -6.96
C VAL A 215 12.39 -26.70 -6.68
N TYR A 216 12.73 -26.96 -5.41
CA TYR A 216 14.06 -27.41 -5.03
C TYR A 216 14.00 -28.60 -4.07
N ARG A 217 14.75 -29.65 -4.41
CA ARG A 217 14.98 -30.83 -3.57
C ARG A 217 16.42 -31.29 -3.65
N GLU A 218 16.88 -32.00 -2.63
CA GLU A 218 18.19 -32.66 -2.67
C GLU A 218 18.09 -34.16 -2.46
N SER A 219 18.76 -34.93 -3.33
CA SER A 219 18.92 -36.37 -3.17
C SER A 219 20.38 -36.74 -3.29
N ASN A 220 20.92 -37.48 -2.31
CA ASN A 220 22.34 -37.85 -2.25
C ASN A 220 23.31 -36.66 -2.41
N GLY A 221 22.93 -35.50 -1.84
CA GLY A 221 23.71 -34.26 -1.90
C GLY A 221 23.68 -33.53 -3.24
N ARG A 222 22.86 -33.98 -4.20
CA ARG A 222 22.68 -33.34 -5.52
C ARG A 222 21.36 -32.56 -5.57
N PRO A 223 21.36 -31.31 -6.08
CA PRO A 223 20.15 -30.54 -6.25
C PRO A 223 19.30 -31.06 -7.42
N HIS A 224 17.99 -31.00 -7.26
CA HIS A 224 16.98 -31.30 -8.26
C HIS A 224 16.00 -30.14 -8.33
N TYR A 225 15.67 -29.72 -9.56
CA TYR A 225 14.80 -28.59 -9.84
C TYR A 225 13.58 -29.05 -10.62
N ASP A 226 12.38 -28.64 -10.21
CA ASP A 226 11.11 -28.91 -10.90
C ASP A 226 10.25 -27.65 -10.91
N PHE A 227 10.18 -27.00 -12.08
CA PHE A 227 9.42 -25.77 -12.27
C PHE A 227 7.99 -26.01 -12.78
N SER A 228 7.54 -27.26 -12.94
CA SER A 228 6.25 -27.58 -13.58
C SER A 228 5.04 -26.97 -12.88
N ARG A 229 5.07 -26.84 -11.56
CA ARG A 229 3.99 -26.16 -10.81
C ARG A 229 4.05 -24.65 -10.98
N VAL A 230 5.24 -24.06 -10.95
CA VAL A 230 5.44 -22.63 -11.23
C VAL A 230 4.92 -22.29 -12.64
N ASP A 231 5.23 -23.13 -13.63
CA ASP A 231 4.72 -23.00 -14.99
C ASP A 231 3.19 -22.93 -15.01
N GLY A 232 2.51 -23.89 -14.37
CA GLY A 232 1.05 -23.90 -14.34
C GLY A 232 0.42 -22.70 -13.63
N LEU A 233 1.12 -22.08 -12.68
CA LEU A 233 0.65 -20.87 -11.99
C LEU A 233 0.89 -19.62 -12.84
N TYR A 234 2.08 -19.48 -13.43
CA TYR A 234 2.45 -18.30 -14.23
C TYR A 234 1.75 -18.31 -15.59
N ASP A 235 1.52 -19.47 -16.21
CA ASP A 235 0.66 -19.59 -17.39
C ASP A 235 -0.75 -19.02 -17.11
N GLN A 236 -1.31 -19.31 -15.92
CA GLN A 236 -2.62 -18.79 -15.52
C GLN A 236 -2.58 -17.29 -15.25
N ALA A 237 -1.58 -16.79 -14.53
CA ALA A 237 -1.43 -15.34 -14.28
C ALA A 237 -1.29 -14.55 -15.59
N LEU A 238 -0.45 -15.01 -16.51
CA LEU A 238 -0.26 -14.39 -17.82
C LEU A 238 -1.53 -14.49 -18.69
N ALA A 239 -2.26 -15.61 -18.63
CA ALA A 239 -3.53 -15.74 -19.33
C ALA A 239 -4.61 -14.77 -18.81
N ILE A 240 -4.55 -14.39 -17.52
CA ILE A 240 -5.41 -13.35 -16.93
C ILE A 240 -4.97 -11.95 -17.37
N GLY A 241 -3.72 -11.81 -17.83
CA GLY A 241 -3.11 -10.54 -18.23
C GLY A 241 -2.23 -9.91 -17.14
N LEU A 242 -1.78 -10.68 -16.16
CA LEU A 242 -0.95 -10.21 -15.05
C LEU A 242 0.47 -10.76 -15.13
N ARG A 243 1.45 -9.86 -15.06
CA ARG A 243 2.88 -10.21 -15.00
C ARG A 243 3.31 -10.46 -13.55
N PRO A 244 4.07 -11.53 -13.27
CA PRO A 244 4.60 -11.76 -11.93
C PRO A 244 5.62 -10.70 -11.52
N VAL A 245 5.52 -10.23 -10.28
CA VAL A 245 6.69 -9.79 -9.49
C VAL A 245 7.13 -11.01 -8.69
N VAL A 246 8.26 -11.58 -9.09
CA VAL A 246 8.82 -12.84 -8.59
C VAL A 246 9.52 -12.56 -7.26
N GLU A 247 8.81 -12.74 -6.16
CA GLU A 247 9.40 -12.72 -4.83
C GLU A 247 10.19 -14.02 -4.57
N LEU A 248 11.51 -13.89 -4.47
CA LEU A 248 12.45 -14.98 -4.25
C LEU A 248 12.45 -15.40 -2.78
N SER A 249 11.38 -16.08 -2.38
CA SER A 249 11.14 -16.54 -1.01
C SER A 249 10.32 -17.83 -1.02
N PHE A 250 10.00 -18.44 0.12
CA PHE A 250 10.86 -18.47 1.29
C PHE A 250 11.87 -19.60 1.08
N MET A 251 12.70 -19.93 2.07
CA MET A 251 13.78 -20.90 1.84
C MET A 251 13.23 -22.31 1.56
N ALA A 252 13.69 -22.97 0.51
CA ALA A 252 13.37 -24.38 0.26
C ALA A 252 13.97 -25.26 1.36
N ARG A 253 13.24 -26.27 1.83
CA ARG A 253 13.63 -27.04 3.03
C ARG A 253 15.01 -27.68 2.95
N ASP A 254 15.34 -28.26 1.80
CA ASP A 254 16.60 -28.95 1.64
C ASP A 254 17.79 -27.98 1.54
N LEU A 255 17.55 -26.69 1.26
CA LEU A 255 18.58 -25.64 1.22
C LEU A 255 18.68 -24.87 2.54
N ALA A 256 17.68 -24.93 3.41
CA ALA A 256 17.63 -24.16 4.64
C ALA A 256 18.73 -24.54 5.65
N ALA A 257 19.37 -23.52 6.24
CA ALA A 257 20.26 -23.72 7.39
C ALA A 257 19.51 -24.16 8.65
N GLN A 258 18.28 -23.67 8.83
CA GLN A 258 17.43 -23.99 9.99
C GLN A 258 16.00 -24.33 9.52
N PRO A 259 15.75 -25.53 8.96
CA PRO A 259 14.48 -25.91 8.32
C PRO A 259 13.25 -25.96 9.27
N ASP A 260 13.47 -25.90 10.57
CA ASP A 260 12.42 -25.87 11.59
C ASP A 260 12.01 -24.43 11.98
N ARG A 261 12.76 -23.41 11.54
CA ARG A 261 12.42 -22.00 11.75
C ARG A 261 11.49 -21.54 10.66
N THR A 262 10.23 -21.34 11.01
CA THR A 262 9.18 -21.03 10.04
C THR A 262 8.30 -19.85 10.44
N VAL A 263 7.55 -19.36 9.47
CA VAL A 263 6.45 -18.40 9.60
C VAL A 263 5.17 -18.96 8.94
N PHE A 264 4.03 -18.39 9.33
CA PHE A 264 2.70 -18.72 8.82
C PHE A 264 2.21 -20.15 9.07
N THR A 265 0.94 -20.39 8.75
CA THR A 265 0.25 -21.67 8.94
C THR A 265 0.79 -22.74 7.99
N TYR A 266 1.19 -22.34 6.77
CA TYR A 266 1.79 -23.23 5.78
C TYR A 266 3.27 -23.55 6.04
N GLY A 267 3.92 -22.85 6.97
CA GLY A 267 5.25 -23.19 7.46
C GLY A 267 6.39 -22.82 6.52
N ALA A 268 6.34 -21.64 5.92
CA ALA A 268 7.43 -21.07 5.14
C ALA A 268 8.70 -20.94 5.98
N ILE A 269 9.86 -21.34 5.43
CA ILE A 269 11.11 -21.40 6.18
C ILE A 269 11.87 -20.08 6.04
N ILE A 270 12.20 -19.46 7.17
CA ILE A 270 12.68 -18.07 7.25
C ILE A 270 14.19 -17.96 7.50
N SER A 271 14.92 -19.07 7.34
CA SER A 271 16.36 -19.10 7.60
C SER A 271 17.20 -18.78 6.37
N PRO A 272 18.44 -18.28 6.54
CA PRO A 272 19.42 -18.25 5.46
C PRO A 272 19.64 -19.63 4.80
N PRO A 273 20.18 -19.66 3.57
CA PRO A 273 20.60 -20.92 2.96
C PRO A 273 21.81 -21.50 3.71
N ARG A 274 21.91 -22.83 3.77
CA ARG A 274 23.09 -23.53 4.28
C ARG A 274 24.27 -23.51 3.31
N ASP A 275 23.99 -23.22 2.04
CA ASP A 275 24.93 -23.18 0.92
C ASP A 275 24.54 -22.00 0.01
N TRP A 276 25.40 -20.98 -0.01
CA TRP A 276 25.14 -19.74 -0.75
C TRP A 276 25.30 -19.92 -2.26
N ASP A 277 26.19 -20.82 -2.71
CA ASP A 277 26.37 -21.08 -4.13
C ASP A 277 25.13 -21.76 -4.70
N ARG A 278 24.51 -22.66 -3.92
CA ARG A 278 23.24 -23.31 -4.30
C ARG A 278 22.06 -22.35 -4.30
N TRP A 279 22.06 -21.33 -3.45
CA TRP A 279 21.09 -20.24 -3.51
C TRP A 279 21.22 -19.46 -4.82
N GLY A 280 22.44 -19.04 -5.17
CA GLY A 280 22.70 -18.39 -6.47
C GLY A 280 22.31 -19.27 -7.66
N GLU A 281 22.65 -20.56 -7.62
CA GLU A 281 22.26 -21.51 -8.67
C GLU A 281 20.74 -21.65 -8.80
N LEU A 282 20.01 -21.70 -7.68
CA LEU A 282 18.54 -21.75 -7.69
C LEU A 282 17.94 -20.50 -8.34
N CYS A 283 18.43 -19.30 -7.99
CA CYS A 283 17.98 -18.05 -8.60
C CYS A 283 18.28 -17.99 -10.10
N ALA A 284 19.52 -18.31 -10.51
CA ALA A 284 19.90 -18.34 -11.92
C ALA A 284 19.09 -19.37 -12.72
N ARG A 285 18.85 -20.56 -12.18
CA ARG A 285 18.05 -21.60 -12.86
C ARG A 285 16.59 -21.21 -13.01
N LEU A 286 15.98 -20.60 -11.98
CA LEU A 286 14.62 -20.08 -12.11
C LEU A 286 14.57 -19.02 -13.21
N ALA A 287 15.45 -18.01 -13.17
CA ALA A 287 15.49 -16.94 -14.16
C ALA A 287 15.70 -17.48 -15.59
N ALA A 288 16.66 -18.39 -15.79
CA ALA A 288 16.93 -19.01 -17.08
C ALA A 288 15.74 -19.84 -17.59
N HIS A 289 15.08 -20.61 -16.70
CA HIS A 289 13.89 -21.39 -17.04
C HIS A 289 12.73 -20.49 -17.47
N LEU A 290 12.48 -19.40 -16.74
CA LEU A 290 11.44 -18.43 -17.10
C LEU A 290 11.74 -17.78 -18.46
N VAL A 291 12.99 -17.38 -18.72
CA VAL A 291 13.42 -16.84 -20.01
C VAL A 291 13.26 -17.85 -21.14
N GLU A 292 13.62 -19.11 -20.91
CA GLU A 292 13.45 -20.20 -21.89
C GLU A 292 11.96 -20.43 -22.24
N ARG A 293 11.10 -20.40 -21.22
CA ARG A 293 9.66 -20.68 -21.38
C ARG A 293 8.88 -19.53 -22.00
N TYR A 294 9.07 -18.30 -21.49
CA TYR A 294 8.24 -17.14 -21.82
C TYR A 294 8.92 -16.16 -22.79
N GLY A 295 10.22 -16.32 -23.02
CA GLY A 295 11.02 -15.43 -23.85
C GLY A 295 11.58 -14.24 -23.06
N LEU A 296 12.81 -13.86 -23.40
CA LEU A 296 13.53 -12.82 -22.66
C LEU A 296 12.84 -11.45 -22.70
N ASP A 297 12.23 -11.07 -23.82
CA ASP A 297 11.57 -9.76 -23.93
C ASP A 297 10.34 -9.65 -23.01
N GLU A 298 9.67 -10.77 -22.71
CA GLU A 298 8.58 -10.81 -21.73
C GLU A 298 9.14 -10.75 -20.30
N VAL A 299 10.09 -11.64 -19.97
CA VAL A 299 10.62 -11.76 -18.60
C VAL A 299 11.45 -10.54 -18.17
N ALA A 300 12.08 -9.83 -19.10
CA ALA A 300 12.76 -8.56 -18.81
C ALA A 300 11.79 -7.44 -18.38
N THR A 301 10.48 -7.63 -18.57
CA THR A 301 9.49 -6.71 -18.00
C THR A 301 9.05 -7.10 -16.59
N TRP A 302 9.43 -8.27 -16.09
CA TRP A 302 9.10 -8.76 -14.75
C TRP A 302 10.13 -8.27 -13.73
N GLY A 303 9.78 -8.32 -12.44
CA GLY A 303 10.71 -7.98 -11.36
C GLY A 303 11.08 -9.21 -10.54
N PHE A 304 12.35 -9.37 -10.20
CA PHE A 304 12.85 -10.36 -9.25
C PHE A 304 13.14 -9.67 -7.92
N GLU A 305 12.20 -9.78 -6.97
CA GLU A 305 12.31 -9.19 -5.63
C GLU A 305 13.00 -10.17 -4.69
N VAL A 306 14.09 -9.76 -4.03
CA VAL A 306 14.84 -10.66 -3.14
C VAL A 306 14.24 -10.66 -1.74
N TRP A 307 13.61 -11.77 -1.36
CA TRP A 307 13.06 -12.05 -0.03
C TRP A 307 11.86 -11.15 0.36
N ASN A 308 11.42 -11.28 1.62
CA ASN A 308 10.36 -10.50 2.24
C ASN A 308 10.73 -10.10 3.68
N GLU A 309 10.59 -8.82 3.99
CA GLU A 309 10.73 -8.20 5.32
C GLU A 309 11.90 -8.72 6.18
N PRO A 310 13.15 -8.73 5.66
CA PRO A 310 14.29 -9.32 6.37
C PRO A 310 14.65 -8.58 7.68
N ASN A 311 14.13 -7.37 7.86
CA ASN A 311 14.28 -6.56 9.06
C ASN A 311 13.35 -6.97 10.22
N LEU A 312 12.49 -7.98 10.04
CA LEU A 312 11.67 -8.55 11.12
C LEU A 312 12.10 -9.98 11.46
N GLU A 313 12.24 -10.27 12.76
CA GLU A 313 12.67 -11.61 13.25
C GLU A 313 11.70 -12.74 12.85
N VAL A 314 10.46 -12.38 12.52
CA VAL A 314 9.43 -13.34 12.08
C VAL A 314 9.63 -13.79 10.64
N PHE A 315 10.33 -13.01 9.80
CA PHE A 315 10.53 -13.27 8.38
C PHE A 315 11.97 -13.63 8.00
N TRP A 316 12.94 -13.33 8.87
CA TRP A 316 14.34 -13.64 8.63
C TRP A 316 15.08 -13.94 9.94
N THR A 317 15.73 -15.10 10.02
CA THR A 317 16.56 -15.45 11.21
C THR A 317 18.01 -15.01 11.09
N GLY A 318 18.42 -14.50 9.93
CA GLY A 318 19.78 -14.01 9.71
C GLY A 318 19.96 -12.56 10.15
N THR A 319 21.16 -12.06 9.91
CA THR A 319 21.53 -10.65 10.13
C THR A 319 21.24 -9.81 8.88
N GLN A 320 21.32 -8.48 9.01
CA GLN A 320 21.27 -7.55 7.88
C GLN A 320 22.38 -7.84 6.86
N ALA A 321 23.62 -8.10 7.32
CA ALA A 321 24.73 -8.45 6.44
C ALA A 321 24.49 -9.78 5.69
N GLU A 322 23.87 -10.77 6.32
CA GLU A 322 23.47 -12.00 5.64
C GLU A 322 22.33 -11.77 4.65
N TYR A 323 21.43 -10.82 4.90
CA TYR A 323 20.44 -10.41 3.90
C TYR A 323 21.11 -9.72 2.71
N PHE A 324 22.04 -8.78 2.94
CA PHE A 324 22.80 -8.16 1.84
C PHE A 324 23.55 -9.20 1.02
N ARG A 325 24.18 -10.20 1.67
CA ARG A 325 24.76 -11.34 0.96
C ARG A 325 23.73 -12.15 0.15
N LEU A 326 22.52 -12.35 0.68
CA LEU A 326 21.42 -13.03 -0.03
C LEU A 326 21.04 -12.28 -1.30
N TYR A 327 20.94 -10.95 -1.19
CA TYR A 327 20.71 -10.02 -2.30
C TYR A 327 21.82 -10.10 -3.34
N ASP A 328 23.08 -9.88 -2.95
CA ASP A 328 24.23 -9.89 -3.85
C ASP A 328 24.30 -11.19 -4.64
N THR A 329 24.12 -12.32 -3.94
CA THR A 329 24.17 -13.66 -4.54
C THR A 329 23.04 -13.85 -5.57
N ALA A 330 21.82 -13.41 -5.27
CA ALA A 330 20.68 -13.53 -6.19
C ALA A 330 20.82 -12.57 -7.39
N ALA A 331 21.14 -11.29 -7.12
CA ALA A 331 21.26 -10.24 -8.14
C ALA A 331 22.34 -10.56 -9.16
N LEU A 332 23.54 -10.94 -8.71
CA LEU A 332 24.63 -11.34 -9.61
C LEU A 332 24.28 -12.58 -10.42
N ALA A 333 23.62 -13.58 -9.80
CA ALA A 333 23.22 -14.80 -10.48
C ALA A 333 22.14 -14.56 -11.55
N ILE A 334 21.18 -13.69 -11.29
CA ILE A 334 20.11 -13.32 -12.24
C ILE A 334 20.67 -12.50 -13.39
N LYS A 335 21.49 -11.47 -13.10
CA LYS A 335 22.12 -10.65 -14.14
C LYS A 335 23.12 -11.42 -15.01
N ALA A 336 23.68 -12.52 -14.50
CA ALA A 336 24.51 -13.43 -15.30
C ALA A 336 23.68 -14.26 -16.32
N VAL A 337 22.37 -14.40 -16.14
CA VAL A 337 21.48 -14.99 -17.14
C VAL A 337 21.23 -14.00 -18.27
N ASP A 338 20.83 -12.77 -17.93
CA ASP A 338 20.74 -11.64 -18.86
C ASP A 338 20.70 -10.31 -18.09
N GLU A 339 21.39 -9.29 -18.60
CA GLU A 339 21.50 -7.98 -17.92
C GLU A 339 20.18 -7.20 -17.87
N ARG A 340 19.21 -7.52 -18.75
CA ARG A 340 17.92 -6.85 -18.84
C ARG A 340 16.91 -7.29 -17.78
N LEU A 341 17.17 -8.37 -17.05
CA LEU A 341 16.28 -8.86 -15.99
C LEU A 341 16.31 -7.91 -14.79
N LEU A 342 15.16 -7.42 -14.34
CA LEU A 342 15.08 -6.46 -13.23
C LEU A 342 15.21 -7.17 -11.88
N VAL A 343 16.14 -6.75 -11.03
CA VAL A 343 16.32 -7.25 -9.65
C VAL A 343 16.26 -6.10 -8.63
N GLY A 344 15.69 -6.39 -7.46
CA GLY A 344 15.48 -5.38 -6.43
C GLY A 344 15.22 -5.91 -5.02
N GLY A 345 15.24 -4.97 -4.08
CA GLY A 345 15.12 -5.16 -2.63
C GLY A 345 15.15 -3.80 -1.90
N PRO A 346 15.18 -3.71 -0.56
CA PRO A 346 15.39 -4.80 0.37
C PRO A 346 14.10 -5.52 0.84
N SER A 347 12.94 -5.19 0.25
CA SER A 347 11.62 -5.74 0.61
C SER A 347 11.25 -5.57 2.09
N THR A 348 11.77 -4.53 2.73
CA THR A 348 11.70 -4.37 4.20
C THR A 348 10.34 -3.89 4.67
N ALA A 349 9.98 -4.28 5.89
CA ALA A 349 8.87 -3.68 6.61
C ALA A 349 9.19 -2.21 6.95
N ALA A 350 8.17 -1.37 6.98
CA ALA A 350 8.23 -0.02 7.51
C ALA A 350 9.36 0.84 6.92
N ALA A 351 9.63 0.77 5.61
CA ALA A 351 10.72 1.53 4.96
C ALA A 351 12.09 1.43 5.67
N GLY A 352 12.37 0.31 6.34
CA GLY A 352 13.63 0.08 7.03
C GLY A 352 14.77 -0.23 6.06
N TRP A 353 16.01 -0.04 6.49
CA TRP A 353 17.25 -0.41 5.78
C TRP A 353 17.47 0.24 4.41
N ILE A 354 16.57 1.10 3.91
CA ILE A 354 16.67 1.69 2.56
C ILE A 354 18.02 2.37 2.35
N GLY A 355 18.40 3.27 3.27
CA GLY A 355 19.66 3.99 3.16
C GLY A 355 20.87 3.05 3.22
N ALA A 356 20.92 2.17 4.22
CA ALA A 356 22.00 1.21 4.40
C ALA A 356 22.14 0.22 3.23
N PHE A 357 21.02 -0.22 2.66
CA PHE A 357 20.99 -1.11 1.49
C PHE A 357 21.51 -0.39 0.24
N CYS A 358 21.05 0.83 -0.03
CA CYS A 358 21.56 1.60 -1.16
C CYS A 358 23.06 1.89 -1.02
N ASP A 359 23.52 2.21 0.19
CA ASP A 359 24.95 2.41 0.46
C ASP A 359 25.76 1.12 0.20
N HIS A 360 25.27 -0.04 0.66
CA HIS A 360 25.89 -1.35 0.38
C HIS A 360 25.98 -1.65 -1.12
N VAL A 361 24.88 -1.49 -1.85
CA VAL A 361 24.82 -1.75 -3.30
C VAL A 361 25.82 -0.87 -4.07
N LEU A 362 25.93 0.41 -3.68
CA LEU A 362 26.90 1.34 -4.27
C LEU A 362 28.35 0.96 -3.94
N ASP A 363 28.64 0.65 -2.68
CA ASP A 363 29.99 0.32 -2.21
C ASP A 363 30.49 -1.00 -2.83
N GLU A 364 29.64 -2.02 -2.89
CA GLU A 364 29.97 -3.35 -3.44
C GLU A 364 29.74 -3.46 -4.96
N GLN A 365 29.19 -2.40 -5.60
CA GLN A 365 28.87 -2.34 -7.03
C GLN A 365 27.97 -3.49 -7.49
N VAL A 366 26.95 -3.80 -6.70
CA VAL A 366 25.96 -4.83 -6.99
C VAL A 366 24.85 -4.24 -7.87
N PRO A 367 24.29 -4.97 -8.85
CA PRO A 367 23.18 -4.46 -9.66
C PRO A 367 21.92 -4.16 -8.83
N LEU A 368 21.21 -3.08 -9.17
CA LEU A 368 19.94 -2.68 -8.56
C LEU A 368 19.09 -1.96 -9.61
N ASP A 369 17.92 -2.51 -9.94
CA ASP A 369 17.00 -1.92 -10.91
C ASP A 369 15.78 -1.26 -10.24
N PHE A 370 15.39 -1.77 -9.07
CA PHE A 370 14.32 -1.18 -8.26
C PHE A 370 14.56 -1.38 -6.76
N VAL A 371 14.17 -0.40 -5.96
CA VAL A 371 14.03 -0.53 -4.51
C VAL A 371 12.63 -0.99 -4.18
N SER A 372 12.50 -1.97 -3.28
CA SER A 372 11.21 -2.43 -2.76
C SER A 372 11.12 -2.36 -1.23
N THR A 373 9.93 -2.04 -0.73
CA THR A 373 9.65 -1.94 0.71
C THR A 373 8.15 -1.85 1.00
N HIS A 374 7.76 -1.93 2.27
CA HIS A 374 6.38 -1.94 2.72
C HIS A 374 6.09 -0.89 3.79
N THR A 375 4.82 -0.53 3.94
CA THR A 375 4.31 0.13 5.15
C THR A 375 2.82 -0.11 5.30
N TYR A 376 2.35 -0.09 6.53
CA TYR A 376 0.94 -0.24 6.84
C TYR A 376 0.42 0.84 7.77
N GLY A 377 -0.90 1.06 7.77
CA GLY A 377 -1.56 1.99 8.69
C GLY A 377 -1.22 3.46 8.49
N ASN A 378 -0.46 3.79 7.45
CA ASN A 378 -0.08 5.15 7.08
C ASN A 378 0.13 5.27 5.55
N ALA A 379 0.25 6.50 5.05
CA ALA A 379 0.65 6.75 3.67
C ALA A 379 2.11 6.36 3.42
N PRO A 380 2.48 5.90 2.20
CA PRO A 380 3.86 5.52 1.89
C PRO A 380 4.80 6.71 2.02
N LEU A 381 5.95 6.51 2.67
CA LEU A 381 7.00 7.52 2.78
C LEU A 381 7.58 7.89 1.41
N ASN A 382 8.21 9.05 1.29
CA ASN A 382 8.87 9.46 0.05
C ASN A 382 10.27 8.85 -0.07
N VAL A 383 10.34 7.52 -0.27
CA VAL A 383 11.59 6.75 -0.40
C VAL A 383 12.48 7.27 -1.54
N ARG A 384 11.88 7.87 -2.58
CA ARG A 384 12.61 8.52 -3.69
C ARG A 384 13.63 9.55 -3.21
N GLU A 385 13.38 10.25 -2.10
CA GLU A 385 14.37 11.20 -1.54
C GLU A 385 15.66 10.50 -1.08
N ALA A 386 15.55 9.31 -0.47
CA ALA A 386 16.71 8.55 -0.02
C ALA A 386 17.57 8.01 -1.18
N LEU A 387 16.95 7.77 -2.34
CA LEU A 387 17.63 7.40 -3.58
C LEU A 387 18.29 8.64 -4.22
N ARG A 388 17.59 9.77 -4.28
CA ARG A 388 18.11 11.00 -4.90
C ARG A 388 19.36 11.53 -4.22
N VAL A 389 19.42 11.48 -2.88
CA VAL A 389 20.65 11.88 -2.14
C VAL A 389 21.84 10.97 -2.43
N ARG A 390 21.61 9.80 -3.04
CA ARG A 390 22.61 8.81 -3.45
C ARG A 390 22.80 8.74 -4.97
N GLU A 391 22.22 9.69 -5.71
CA GLU A 391 22.28 9.74 -7.18
C GLU A 391 21.68 8.49 -7.86
N LEU A 392 20.69 7.85 -7.21
CA LEU A 392 19.94 6.68 -7.72
C LEU A 392 18.58 7.08 -8.30
N ASP A 393 18.50 8.23 -8.98
CA ASP A 393 17.24 8.75 -9.53
C ASP A 393 16.58 7.81 -10.55
N ASP A 394 17.36 7.01 -11.28
CA ASP A 394 16.89 6.08 -12.31
C ASP A 394 16.38 4.73 -11.75
N VAL A 395 16.64 4.41 -10.48
CA VAL A 395 16.18 3.16 -9.84
C VAL A 395 14.70 3.27 -9.52
N ALA A 396 13.86 2.31 -9.93
CA ALA A 396 12.42 2.39 -9.65
C ALA A 396 12.12 2.23 -8.14
N VAL A 397 11.01 2.79 -7.65
CA VAL A 397 10.55 2.64 -6.26
C VAL A 397 9.23 1.88 -6.25
N TRP A 398 9.24 0.65 -5.75
CA TRP A 398 8.07 -0.21 -5.67
C TRP A 398 7.68 -0.48 -4.22
N TRP A 399 6.52 -0.01 -3.82
CA TRP A 399 5.92 -0.45 -2.58
C TRP A 399 5.19 -1.76 -2.83
N THR A 400 5.86 -2.88 -2.58
CA THR A 400 5.38 -4.23 -2.93
C THR A 400 4.33 -4.78 -1.97
N GLU A 401 4.16 -4.12 -0.82
CA GLU A 401 2.99 -4.24 0.05
C GLU A 401 2.65 -2.91 0.70
N TRP A 402 1.36 -2.60 0.72
CA TRP A 402 0.82 -1.45 1.42
C TRP A 402 -0.65 -1.65 1.78
N GLY A 403 -1.08 -1.12 2.92
CA GLY A 403 -2.50 -1.19 3.28
C GLY A 403 -2.87 -0.52 4.59
N VAL A 404 -4.13 -0.68 4.97
CA VAL A 404 -4.75 0.00 6.13
C VAL A 404 -4.17 -0.47 7.47
N THR A 405 -3.67 -1.70 7.56
CA THR A 405 -3.15 -2.26 8.81
C THR A 405 -2.28 -3.47 8.52
N PRO A 406 -1.22 -3.73 9.30
CA PRO A 406 -0.46 -4.97 9.20
C PRO A 406 -1.14 -6.13 9.98
N THR A 407 -2.29 -5.88 10.61
CA THR A 407 -2.98 -6.85 11.47
C THR A 407 -4.10 -7.53 10.71
N HIS A 408 -3.95 -8.83 10.46
CA HIS A 408 -5.03 -9.67 9.96
C HIS A 408 -6.12 -9.83 11.04
N PHE A 409 -7.39 -9.90 10.62
CA PHE A 409 -8.56 -9.95 11.50
C PHE A 409 -8.82 -8.66 12.30
N PHE A 410 -8.65 -7.51 11.64
CA PHE A 410 -8.89 -6.21 12.25
C PHE A 410 -10.04 -5.49 11.55
N ASP A 411 -11.07 -5.11 12.32
CA ASP A 411 -12.39 -4.67 11.82
C ASP A 411 -12.33 -3.44 10.91
N VAL A 412 -11.26 -2.62 11.01
CA VAL A 412 -11.04 -1.44 10.16
C VAL A 412 -11.02 -1.77 8.66
N THR A 413 -10.69 -3.01 8.31
CA THR A 413 -10.45 -3.44 6.92
C THR A 413 -11.72 -3.73 6.12
N ASP A 414 -12.81 -4.12 6.79
CA ASP A 414 -14.08 -4.40 6.12
C ASP A 414 -14.96 -3.15 5.97
N GLY A 415 -14.72 -2.13 6.80
CA GLY A 415 -15.49 -0.89 6.84
C GLY A 415 -15.08 0.18 5.83
N ALA A 416 -15.81 1.29 5.85
CA ALA A 416 -15.60 2.41 4.92
C ALA A 416 -14.32 3.21 5.19
N PHE A 417 -13.65 3.04 6.34
CA PHE A 417 -12.40 3.75 6.66
C PHE A 417 -11.30 3.55 5.61
N GLY A 418 -11.20 2.33 5.08
CA GLY A 418 -10.22 2.00 4.05
C GLY A 418 -10.40 2.78 2.75
N ALA A 419 -11.59 3.30 2.43
CA ALA A 419 -11.88 3.97 1.17
C ALA A 419 -11.13 5.31 1.00
N PRO A 420 -11.28 6.32 1.89
CA PRO A 420 -10.48 7.53 1.80
C PRO A 420 -9.00 7.28 2.14
N PHE A 421 -8.68 6.28 2.98
CA PHE A 421 -7.29 5.91 3.27
C PHE A 421 -6.53 5.51 2.00
N VAL A 422 -7.14 4.67 1.14
CA VAL A 422 -6.46 4.24 -0.09
C VAL A 422 -6.22 5.41 -1.03
N LEU A 423 -7.18 6.33 -1.16
CA LEU A 423 -7.04 7.50 -2.03
C LEU A 423 -5.95 8.48 -1.54
N HIS A 424 -5.88 8.73 -0.23
CA HIS A 424 -4.79 9.52 0.35
C HIS A 424 -3.43 8.90 0.05
N GLY A 425 -3.25 7.59 0.26
CA GLY A 425 -1.98 6.94 -0.02
C GLY A 425 -1.60 6.95 -1.50
N MET A 426 -2.55 6.65 -2.40
CA MET A 426 -2.32 6.71 -3.85
C MET A 426 -1.97 8.13 -4.32
N LYS A 427 -2.56 9.16 -3.70
CA LYS A 427 -2.23 10.55 -3.98
C LYS A 427 -0.85 10.96 -3.47
N HIS A 428 -0.47 10.56 -2.26
CA HIS A 428 0.87 10.80 -1.74
C HIS A 428 1.97 10.08 -2.52
N ALA A 429 1.66 8.94 -3.14
CA ALA A 429 2.61 8.15 -3.92
C ALA A 429 2.91 8.71 -5.33
N GLN A 430 2.09 9.63 -5.87
CA GLN A 430 2.19 10.10 -7.26
C GLN A 430 3.59 10.59 -7.66
N ASP A 431 4.28 11.30 -6.77
CA ASP A 431 5.59 11.90 -7.03
C ASP A 431 6.77 11.06 -6.51
N GLY A 432 6.52 10.03 -5.69
CA GLY A 432 7.55 9.31 -4.92
C GLY A 432 7.66 7.81 -5.20
N ALA A 433 6.68 7.22 -5.89
CA ALA A 433 6.65 5.79 -6.21
C ALA A 433 6.39 5.55 -7.69
N ASP A 434 6.84 4.38 -8.16
CA ASP A 434 6.55 3.86 -9.49
C ASP A 434 5.45 2.80 -9.43
N ALA A 435 5.37 2.05 -8.33
CA ALA A 435 4.27 1.16 -8.01
C ALA A 435 3.92 1.18 -6.52
N LEU A 436 2.64 1.03 -6.21
CA LEU A 436 2.08 0.90 -4.86
C LEU A 436 1.07 -0.23 -4.84
N ALA A 437 1.52 -1.41 -4.43
CA ALA A 437 0.71 -2.61 -4.39
C ALA A 437 -0.14 -2.66 -3.13
N TYR A 438 -1.45 -2.56 -3.30
CA TYR A 438 -2.37 -2.80 -2.20
C TYR A 438 -2.32 -4.29 -1.80
N TRP A 439 -2.05 -4.57 -0.53
CA TRP A 439 -2.06 -5.91 0.05
C TRP A 439 -3.43 -6.20 0.69
N VAL A 440 -4.31 -7.01 0.10
CA VAL A 440 -4.22 -7.83 -1.14
C VAL A 440 -5.51 -7.75 -1.96
N ILE A 441 -5.55 -8.40 -3.12
CA ILE A 441 -6.77 -8.51 -3.94
C ILE A 441 -7.93 -9.26 -3.26
N SER A 442 -7.67 -10.38 -2.56
CA SER A 442 -8.72 -11.31 -2.11
C SER A 442 -8.54 -11.76 -0.67
N ASP A 443 -9.66 -11.98 0.03
CA ASP A 443 -9.73 -12.64 1.34
C ASP A 443 -9.48 -14.16 1.27
N HIS A 444 -9.28 -14.73 0.08
CA HIS A 444 -8.64 -16.04 -0.05
C HIS A 444 -7.17 -15.90 0.42
N PHE A 445 -6.99 -16.05 1.73
CA PHE A 445 -5.76 -15.77 2.46
C PHE A 445 -5.59 -16.80 3.59
N GLU A 446 -4.36 -17.25 3.87
CA GLU A 446 -4.16 -18.35 4.83
C GLU A 446 -2.94 -18.25 5.75
N GLU A 447 -2.20 -17.13 5.74
CA GLU A 447 -1.02 -16.91 6.58
C GLU A 447 -1.27 -17.22 8.06
N LEU A 448 -2.32 -16.63 8.62
CA LEU A 448 -2.73 -16.82 10.02
C LEU A 448 -3.99 -17.69 10.14
N GLY A 449 -4.22 -18.54 9.14
CA GLY A 449 -5.41 -19.37 9.01
C GLY A 449 -6.44 -18.77 8.06
N ARG A 450 -7.29 -19.64 7.53
CA ARG A 450 -8.34 -19.27 6.57
C ARG A 450 -9.45 -18.49 7.24
N ALA A 451 -10.15 -17.67 6.44
CA ALA A 451 -11.29 -16.90 6.89
C ALA A 451 -12.32 -17.77 7.66
N PRO A 452 -12.70 -17.39 8.88
CA PRO A 452 -13.69 -18.15 9.67
C PRO A 452 -15.15 -17.81 9.30
N ARG A 453 -15.39 -16.65 8.71
CA ARG A 453 -16.70 -16.09 8.32
C ARG A 453 -16.51 -15.08 7.17
N LEU A 454 -17.61 -14.61 6.57
CA LEU A 454 -17.54 -13.71 5.40
C LEU A 454 -16.77 -12.42 5.70
N LEU A 455 -17.29 -11.59 6.61
CA LEU A 455 -16.59 -10.42 7.13
C LEU A 455 -15.83 -10.88 8.35
N HIS A 456 -14.54 -10.61 8.40
CA HIS A 456 -13.64 -11.13 9.44
C HIS A 456 -12.43 -10.23 9.66
N GLY A 457 -12.38 -9.05 9.05
CA GLY A 457 -11.23 -8.16 9.10
C GLY A 457 -10.06 -8.64 8.21
N GLY A 458 -10.36 -9.27 7.07
CA GLY A 458 -9.36 -9.76 6.11
C GLY A 458 -8.73 -8.64 5.28
N PHE A 459 -7.53 -8.87 4.74
CA PHE A 459 -6.80 -7.86 3.95
C PHE A 459 -7.40 -7.56 2.58
N GLY A 460 -8.19 -8.47 2.01
CA GLY A 460 -8.64 -8.44 0.62
C GLY A 460 -9.45 -7.20 0.24
N LEU A 461 -9.18 -6.63 -0.93
CA LEU A 461 -10.10 -5.69 -1.60
C LEU A 461 -11.45 -6.34 -1.88
N LEU A 462 -11.44 -7.65 -2.11
CA LEU A 462 -12.60 -8.50 -2.33
C LEU A 462 -12.78 -9.49 -1.17
N THR A 463 -14.03 -9.74 -0.78
CA THR A 463 -14.36 -10.84 0.13
C THR A 463 -14.19 -12.20 -0.55
N ILE A 464 -14.25 -13.29 0.23
CA ILE A 464 -14.66 -14.60 -0.32
C ILE A 464 -16.06 -14.42 -0.91
N GLY A 465 -16.30 -14.94 -2.12
CA GLY A 465 -17.47 -14.58 -2.94
C GLY A 465 -17.24 -13.49 -3.98
N ASN A 466 -16.06 -12.86 -3.97
CA ASN A 466 -15.66 -11.73 -4.83
C ASN A 466 -16.58 -10.49 -4.71
N LEU A 467 -17.08 -10.21 -3.50
CA LEU A 467 -17.85 -8.99 -3.21
C LEU A 467 -16.89 -7.84 -2.90
N ARG A 468 -17.20 -6.63 -3.37
CA ARG A 468 -16.28 -5.50 -3.30
C ARG A 468 -16.41 -4.80 -1.96
N LYS A 469 -15.27 -4.62 -1.27
CA LYS A 469 -15.20 -3.81 -0.06
C LYS A 469 -15.09 -2.32 -0.42
N PRO A 470 -15.42 -1.37 0.48
CA PRO A 470 -15.36 0.07 0.19
C PRO A 470 -14.02 0.55 -0.42
N ARG A 471 -12.89 -0.01 0.04
CA ARG A 471 -11.56 0.27 -0.52
C ARG A 471 -11.38 -0.16 -1.98
N PHE A 472 -12.04 -1.23 -2.42
CA PHE A 472 -12.06 -1.60 -3.84
C PHE A 472 -12.76 -0.51 -4.65
N TRP A 473 -13.94 -0.07 -4.21
CA TRP A 473 -14.70 0.96 -4.91
C TRP A 473 -13.94 2.28 -5.00
N ALA A 474 -13.20 2.66 -3.95
CA ALA A 474 -12.35 3.84 -3.99
C ALA A 474 -11.27 3.75 -5.09
N LEU A 475 -10.56 2.63 -5.20
CA LEU A 475 -9.58 2.42 -6.29
C LEU A 475 -10.26 2.34 -7.67
N ALA A 476 -11.41 1.68 -7.78
CA ALA A 476 -12.17 1.61 -9.04
C ALA A 476 -12.69 2.98 -9.48
N LEU A 477 -13.00 3.89 -8.55
CA LEU A 477 -13.35 5.29 -8.86
C LEU A 477 -12.13 6.10 -9.30
N ALA A 478 -10.95 5.86 -8.71
CA ALA A 478 -9.71 6.50 -9.16
C ALA A 478 -9.29 6.03 -10.56
N GLU A 479 -9.48 4.74 -10.87
CA GLU A 479 -9.18 4.15 -12.18
C GLU A 479 -10.04 4.74 -13.30
N GLN A 480 -11.26 5.19 -12.99
CA GLN A 480 -12.17 5.81 -13.95
C GLN A 480 -11.77 7.23 -14.38
N LEU A 481 -10.82 7.86 -13.69
CA LEU A 481 -10.35 9.20 -14.04
C LEU A 481 -9.55 9.18 -15.35
N ASP A 482 -9.64 10.26 -16.12
CA ASP A 482 -8.75 10.51 -17.26
C ASP A 482 -7.36 10.91 -16.75
N ASP A 483 -6.33 10.66 -17.55
CA ASP A 483 -4.94 10.99 -17.18
C ASP A 483 -4.71 12.50 -17.14
N ARG A 484 -5.55 13.28 -17.82
CA ARG A 484 -5.47 14.74 -17.84
C ARG A 484 -6.16 15.32 -16.61
N LEU A 485 -5.38 15.43 -15.55
CA LEU A 485 -5.82 16.05 -14.30
C LEU A 485 -6.02 17.55 -14.47
N CYS A 486 -7.15 18.04 -13.99
CA CYS A 486 -7.47 19.45 -13.87
C CYS A 486 -6.85 20.06 -12.61
N GLU A 487 -6.66 21.38 -12.61
CA GLU A 487 -6.29 22.11 -11.40
C GLU A 487 -7.45 22.08 -10.38
N VAL A 488 -7.11 21.76 -9.13
CA VAL A 488 -8.05 21.73 -8.00
C VAL A 488 -7.53 22.64 -6.89
N GLU A 489 -8.36 23.62 -6.50
CA GLU A 489 -8.14 24.46 -5.33
C GLU A 489 -9.10 24.04 -4.22
N LEU A 490 -8.54 23.74 -3.03
CA LEU A 490 -9.29 23.38 -1.83
C LEU A 490 -9.15 24.49 -0.78
N GLY A 491 -10.26 24.83 -0.13
CA GLY A 491 -10.30 25.78 0.98
C GLY A 491 -11.32 25.41 2.04
N GLY A 492 -11.17 25.93 3.26
CA GLY A 492 -12.07 25.66 4.37
C GLY A 492 -11.61 24.54 5.32
N ASP A 493 -12.53 24.00 6.11
CA ASP A 493 -12.22 23.14 7.26
C ASP A 493 -11.67 21.76 6.85
N GLY A 494 -10.36 21.57 6.97
CA GLY A 494 -9.68 20.32 6.66
C GLY A 494 -9.37 20.12 5.18
N ALA A 495 -9.52 21.18 4.37
CA ALA A 495 -9.13 21.21 2.97
C ALA A 495 -7.66 20.81 2.81
N GLY A 496 -7.34 19.90 1.90
CA GLY A 496 -5.99 19.44 1.57
C GLY A 496 -5.23 18.76 2.72
N THR A 497 -5.95 18.24 3.73
CA THR A 497 -5.40 17.42 4.82
C THR A 497 -6.39 16.28 5.14
N LEU A 498 -7.58 16.62 5.64
CA LEU A 498 -8.67 15.69 5.92
C LEU A 498 -9.48 15.38 4.65
N VAL A 499 -9.82 16.44 3.91
CA VAL A 499 -10.54 16.38 2.62
C VAL A 499 -9.56 16.64 1.50
N ASP A 500 -9.52 15.74 0.54
CA ASP A 500 -8.71 15.91 -0.66
C ASP A 500 -9.47 15.43 -1.91
N ALA A 501 -8.95 15.78 -3.09
CA ALA A 501 -9.61 15.48 -4.35
C ALA A 501 -8.66 15.35 -5.53
N TRP A 502 -9.14 14.64 -6.56
CA TRP A 502 -8.67 14.74 -7.93
C TRP A 502 -9.81 15.23 -8.82
N ALA A 503 -9.45 15.91 -9.90
CA ALA A 503 -10.38 16.16 -10.99
C ALA A 503 -9.69 15.87 -12.32
N SER A 504 -10.43 15.36 -13.30
CA SER A 504 -9.90 15.05 -14.63
C SER A 504 -10.91 15.44 -15.71
N ARG A 505 -10.43 15.70 -16.92
CA ARG A 505 -11.27 15.97 -18.09
C ARG A 505 -10.89 15.03 -19.22
N ALA A 506 -11.85 14.24 -19.71
CA ALA A 506 -11.70 13.34 -20.85
C ALA A 506 -11.85 14.07 -22.20
N VAL A 507 -11.43 13.43 -23.28
CA VAL A 507 -11.30 14.08 -24.61
C VAL A 507 -12.67 14.42 -25.19
N ASP A 508 -13.68 13.63 -24.82
CA ASP A 508 -15.08 13.84 -25.16
C ASP A 508 -15.77 14.93 -24.32
N GLY A 509 -15.05 15.53 -23.36
CA GLY A 509 -15.55 16.58 -22.48
C GLY A 509 -16.16 16.07 -21.17
N GLN A 510 -16.18 14.76 -20.89
CA GLN A 510 -16.55 14.26 -19.57
C GLN A 510 -15.60 14.84 -18.52
N VAL A 511 -16.15 15.35 -17.41
CA VAL A 511 -15.37 15.80 -16.26
C VAL A 511 -15.72 14.95 -15.05
N ASP A 512 -14.71 14.43 -14.38
CA ASP A 512 -14.85 13.72 -13.11
C ASP A 512 -14.16 14.49 -11.99
N VAL A 513 -14.84 14.67 -10.86
CA VAL A 513 -14.31 15.19 -9.61
C VAL A 513 -14.45 14.10 -8.55
N LEU A 514 -13.34 13.49 -8.17
CA LEU A 514 -13.25 12.49 -7.10
C LEU A 514 -12.76 13.16 -5.82
N ALA A 515 -13.63 13.30 -4.82
CA ALA A 515 -13.31 13.90 -3.53
C ALA A 515 -13.52 12.91 -2.39
N TRP A 516 -12.68 12.98 -1.36
CA TRP A 516 -12.77 12.09 -0.20
C TRP A 516 -12.49 12.82 1.10
N ASN A 517 -13.07 12.32 2.18
CA ASN A 517 -12.93 12.81 3.55
C ASN A 517 -12.53 11.63 4.45
N GLY A 518 -11.30 11.66 4.96
CA GLY A 518 -10.79 10.60 5.81
C GLY A 518 -9.59 11.05 6.64
N THR A 519 -9.52 10.52 7.85
CA THR A 519 -8.38 10.65 8.76
C THR A 519 -7.54 9.37 8.77
N PHE A 520 -6.27 9.48 9.16
CA PHE A 520 -5.42 8.33 9.47
C PHE A 520 -5.66 7.77 10.88
N ASP A 521 -6.36 8.51 11.74
CA ASP A 521 -6.71 8.11 13.10
C ASP A 521 -7.68 6.91 13.11
N GLN A 522 -7.13 5.72 13.33
CA GLN A 522 -7.87 4.46 13.33
C GLN A 522 -8.86 4.35 14.49
N SER A 523 -8.72 5.17 15.54
CA SER A 523 -9.73 5.22 16.61
C SER A 523 -11.08 5.74 16.10
N LYS A 524 -11.09 6.41 14.94
CA LYS A 524 -12.28 6.96 14.27
C LYS A 524 -12.75 6.12 13.07
N ALA A 525 -12.28 4.88 12.96
CA ALA A 525 -12.67 3.96 11.88
C ALA A 525 -14.19 3.79 11.71
N ALA A 526 -14.93 3.84 12.83
CA ALA A 526 -16.39 3.71 12.85
C ALA A 526 -17.15 5.00 12.52
N SER A 527 -16.47 6.07 12.06
CA SER A 527 -16.97 7.46 11.90
C SER A 527 -16.88 8.32 13.17
N ASP A 528 -16.83 9.64 12.94
CA ASP A 528 -16.92 10.69 13.96
C ASP A 528 -17.79 11.84 13.39
N PRO A 529 -18.93 12.18 14.03
CA PRO A 529 -19.81 13.27 13.57
C PRO A 529 -19.13 14.62 13.40
N LEU A 530 -18.10 14.93 14.21
CA LEU A 530 -17.39 16.21 14.12
C LEU A 530 -16.56 16.32 12.83
N LEU A 531 -16.20 15.19 12.23
CA LEU A 531 -15.38 15.11 11.02
C LEU A 531 -16.20 15.06 9.72
N GLN A 532 -17.53 15.09 9.79
CA GLN A 532 -18.35 15.28 8.59
C GLN A 532 -18.11 16.66 7.97
N ARG A 533 -18.16 16.76 6.64
CA ARG A 533 -17.98 18.02 5.92
C ARG A 533 -19.12 18.26 4.93
N HIS A 534 -19.45 19.52 4.75
CA HIS A 534 -20.22 19.98 3.60
C HIS A 534 -19.24 20.36 2.49
N LEU A 535 -19.46 19.83 1.29
CA LEU A 535 -18.63 20.10 0.13
C LEU A 535 -19.38 21.02 -0.82
N ALA A 536 -18.85 22.22 -1.04
CA ALA A 536 -19.30 23.19 -2.04
C ALA A 536 -18.36 23.13 -3.24
N VAL A 537 -18.79 22.46 -4.31
CA VAL A 537 -17.97 22.22 -5.51
C VAL A 537 -18.35 23.21 -6.61
N ALA A 538 -17.35 23.86 -7.21
CA ALA A 538 -17.51 24.70 -8.38
C ALA A 538 -16.62 24.19 -9.52
N VAL A 539 -17.21 23.73 -10.62
CA VAL A 539 -16.49 23.25 -11.81
C VAL A 539 -16.58 24.29 -12.91
N SER A 540 -15.47 24.96 -13.19
CA SER A 540 -15.33 26.07 -14.15
C SER A 540 -14.62 25.64 -15.44
N GLY A 541 -14.73 26.45 -16.50
CA GLY A 541 -14.10 26.18 -17.81
C GLY A 541 -14.91 25.23 -18.70
N LEU A 542 -16.20 25.04 -18.37
CA LEU A 542 -17.10 24.15 -19.10
C LEU A 542 -17.65 24.80 -20.37
N ASP A 543 -17.79 24.00 -21.43
CA ASP A 543 -18.45 24.42 -22.66
C ASP A 543 -19.93 24.73 -22.42
N ALA A 544 -20.55 25.60 -23.23
CA ALA A 544 -21.96 25.98 -23.15
C ALA A 544 -22.93 24.88 -23.64
N ALA A 545 -22.75 23.66 -23.16
CA ALA A 545 -23.61 22.50 -23.38
C ALA A 545 -24.35 22.13 -22.07
N ALA A 546 -25.40 21.32 -22.18
CA ALA A 546 -25.99 20.69 -20.99
C ALA A 546 -25.15 19.46 -20.61
N TYR A 547 -25.00 19.22 -19.31
CA TYR A 547 -24.29 18.07 -18.77
C TYR A 547 -25.23 17.24 -17.91
N ASP A 548 -25.22 15.92 -18.09
CA ASP A 548 -25.81 15.00 -17.12
C ASP A 548 -24.87 14.89 -15.91
N VAL A 549 -25.41 15.14 -14.72
CA VAL A 549 -24.64 15.19 -13.48
C VAL A 549 -24.99 13.97 -12.62
N THR A 550 -23.99 13.13 -12.33
CA THR A 550 -24.16 11.97 -11.45
C THR A 550 -23.16 11.97 -10.30
N VAL A 551 -23.57 11.44 -9.15
CA VAL A 551 -22.73 11.32 -7.95
C VAL A 551 -22.64 9.87 -7.52
N ALA A 552 -21.45 9.28 -7.62
CA ALA A 552 -21.17 7.99 -7.01
C ALA A 552 -20.75 8.17 -5.55
N ARG A 553 -21.14 7.27 -4.64
CA ARG A 553 -20.83 7.36 -3.19
C ARG A 553 -20.23 6.07 -2.64
N VAL A 554 -19.18 6.21 -1.82
CA VAL A 554 -18.64 5.14 -0.99
C VAL A 554 -18.54 5.65 0.44
N ASP A 555 -19.35 5.12 1.35
CA ASP A 555 -19.33 5.47 2.77
C ASP A 555 -19.91 4.33 3.61
N THR A 556 -20.26 4.57 4.87
CA THR A 556 -20.79 3.53 5.76
C THR A 556 -22.16 2.98 5.34
N ARG A 557 -22.87 3.65 4.43
CA ARG A 557 -24.21 3.27 3.94
C ARG A 557 -24.25 2.99 2.45
N HIS A 558 -23.33 3.56 1.67
CA HIS A 558 -23.29 3.45 0.22
C HIS A 558 -22.06 2.66 -0.25
N SER A 559 -22.24 1.78 -1.24
CA SER A 559 -21.20 0.90 -1.82
C SER A 559 -20.43 0.13 -0.74
N SER A 560 -21.17 -0.39 0.24
CA SER A 560 -20.62 -0.99 1.45
C SER A 560 -21.27 -2.34 1.72
N ILE A 561 -20.51 -3.41 1.51
CA ILE A 561 -20.98 -4.76 1.80
C ILE A 561 -21.19 -4.97 3.31
N ALA A 562 -20.42 -4.28 4.15
CA ALA A 562 -20.57 -4.29 5.60
C ALA A 562 -21.91 -3.69 6.07
N ALA A 563 -22.52 -2.79 5.28
CA ALA A 563 -23.86 -2.27 5.57
C ALA A 563 -24.98 -3.30 5.31
N ASN A 564 -24.68 -4.37 4.57
CA ASN A 564 -25.64 -5.37 4.09
C ASN A 564 -25.40 -6.77 4.69
N TRP A 565 -24.49 -6.90 5.67
CA TRP A 565 -24.19 -8.16 6.33
C TRP A 565 -23.98 -7.95 7.84
N ASP A 566 -24.50 -8.87 8.64
CA ASP A 566 -24.17 -8.93 10.06
C ASP A 566 -22.78 -9.56 10.21
N ALA A 567 -21.80 -8.76 10.63
CA ALA A 567 -20.43 -9.22 10.78
C ALA A 567 -20.31 -10.44 11.70
N GLU A 568 -21.18 -10.60 12.69
CA GLU A 568 -21.12 -11.74 13.63
C GLU A 568 -21.67 -13.05 13.03
N LYS A 569 -22.37 -12.99 11.90
CA LYS A 569 -22.81 -14.20 11.19
C LYS A 569 -21.63 -14.92 10.53
N ALA A 570 -21.79 -16.24 10.39
CA ALA A 570 -20.81 -17.12 9.76
C ALA A 570 -20.78 -16.97 8.23
N TRP A 571 -21.20 -17.99 7.50
CA TRP A 571 -21.26 -17.99 6.03
C TRP A 571 -22.69 -17.73 5.55
N PRO A 572 -22.88 -16.95 4.47
CA PRO A 572 -24.20 -16.76 3.87
C PRO A 572 -24.77 -18.06 3.32
N ASP A 573 -26.09 -18.24 3.45
CA ASP A 573 -26.84 -19.21 2.66
C ASP A 573 -27.09 -18.73 1.22
N ASP A 574 -27.76 -19.54 0.39
CA ASP A 574 -28.00 -19.21 -1.03
C ASP A 574 -28.84 -17.92 -1.22
N GLN A 575 -29.80 -17.67 -0.33
CA GLN A 575 -30.65 -16.47 -0.40
C GLN A 575 -29.86 -15.24 0.05
N GLU A 576 -29.08 -15.37 1.12
CA GLU A 576 -28.20 -14.33 1.63
C GLU A 576 -27.11 -13.98 0.60
N TRP A 577 -26.52 -14.97 -0.07
CA TRP A 577 -25.58 -14.73 -1.18
C TRP A 577 -26.22 -13.95 -2.32
N ALA A 578 -27.46 -14.28 -2.71
CA ALA A 578 -28.16 -13.56 -3.75
C ALA A 578 -28.43 -12.10 -3.35
N ALA A 579 -28.79 -11.87 -2.08
CA ALA A 579 -28.99 -10.53 -1.54
C ALA A 579 -27.68 -9.71 -1.50
N LEU A 580 -26.58 -10.31 -1.04
CA LEU A 580 -25.27 -9.66 -1.01
C LEU A 580 -24.78 -9.30 -2.42
N ARG A 581 -24.98 -10.18 -3.41
CA ARG A 581 -24.63 -9.88 -4.81
C ARG A 581 -25.48 -8.77 -5.42
N ALA A 582 -26.75 -8.66 -5.03
CA ALA A 582 -27.59 -7.54 -5.44
C ALA A 582 -27.15 -6.22 -4.79
N ALA A 583 -26.62 -6.28 -3.56
CA ALA A 583 -26.09 -5.13 -2.84
C ALA A 583 -24.65 -4.73 -3.26
N ASP A 584 -23.89 -5.63 -3.90
CA ASP A 584 -22.53 -5.37 -4.38
C ASP A 584 -22.52 -4.56 -5.68
N HIS A 585 -22.84 -3.27 -5.57
CA HIS A 585 -22.76 -2.31 -6.66
C HIS A 585 -22.26 -0.95 -6.17
N LEU A 586 -21.79 -0.14 -7.12
CA LEU A 586 -21.49 1.26 -6.87
C LEU A 586 -22.81 2.05 -6.83
N ASP A 587 -23.12 2.65 -5.70
CA ASP A 587 -24.29 3.53 -5.54
C ASP A 587 -24.08 4.83 -6.32
N ILE A 588 -24.93 5.08 -7.32
CA ILE A 588 -24.89 6.27 -8.18
C ILE A 588 -26.24 6.99 -8.11
N GLU A 589 -26.19 8.27 -7.75
CA GLU A 589 -27.31 9.20 -7.76
C GLU A 589 -27.28 10.06 -9.02
N ASP A 590 -28.42 10.19 -9.70
CA ASP A 590 -28.59 11.10 -10.85
C ASP A 590 -29.18 12.43 -10.35
N LEU A 591 -28.42 13.52 -10.48
CA LEU A 591 -28.84 14.88 -10.12
C LEU A 591 -29.57 15.58 -11.27
N GLY A 592 -29.67 14.93 -12.42
CA GLY A 592 -30.27 15.47 -13.64
C GLY A 592 -29.30 16.32 -14.46
N ALA A 593 -29.86 17.00 -15.47
CA ALA A 593 -29.06 17.89 -16.31
C ALA A 593 -28.86 19.26 -15.69
N ALA A 594 -27.62 19.75 -15.78
CA ALA A 594 -27.23 21.11 -15.47
C ALA A 594 -26.64 21.79 -16.71
N THR A 595 -26.93 23.09 -16.87
CA THR A 595 -26.28 23.92 -17.89
C THR A 595 -25.36 24.90 -17.17
N PRO A 596 -24.09 25.05 -17.58
CA PRO A 596 -23.18 25.98 -16.94
C PRO A 596 -23.72 27.41 -16.95
N THR A 597 -23.62 28.09 -15.81
CA THR A 597 -23.84 29.53 -15.70
C THR A 597 -22.47 30.19 -15.70
N ASP A 598 -22.21 31.08 -16.67
CA ASP A 598 -20.90 31.70 -16.87
C ASP A 598 -19.74 30.68 -16.95
N GLY A 599 -19.99 29.52 -17.56
CA GLY A 599 -19.01 28.43 -17.71
C GLY A 599 -18.77 27.61 -16.44
N CYS A 600 -19.61 27.78 -15.40
CA CYS A 600 -19.51 27.08 -14.12
C CYS A 600 -20.76 26.23 -13.83
N ILE A 601 -20.55 25.02 -13.30
CA ILE A 601 -21.58 24.22 -12.63
C ILE A 601 -21.20 24.06 -11.17
N ASP A 602 -22.12 24.42 -10.29
CA ASP A 602 -21.97 24.26 -8.84
C ASP A 602 -22.71 23.01 -8.35
N VAL A 603 -22.09 22.27 -7.43
CA VAL A 603 -22.68 21.08 -6.79
C VAL A 603 -22.40 21.13 -5.29
N ASP A 604 -23.47 21.14 -4.50
CA ASP A 604 -23.42 21.12 -3.04
C ASP A 604 -23.83 19.76 -2.51
N LEU A 605 -23.01 19.15 -1.64
CA LEU A 605 -23.31 17.84 -1.09
C LEU A 605 -22.72 17.62 0.32
N GLN A 606 -23.23 16.61 1.02
CA GLN A 606 -22.62 16.13 2.27
C GLN A 606 -21.58 15.07 1.96
N LEU A 607 -20.41 15.21 2.59
CA LEU A 607 -19.29 14.28 2.53
C LEU A 607 -18.99 13.74 3.94
N PRO A 608 -19.50 12.54 4.29
CA PRO A 608 -19.26 11.95 5.61
C PRO A 608 -17.78 11.61 5.79
N MET A 609 -17.36 11.36 7.03
CA MET A 609 -16.07 10.76 7.35
C MET A 609 -16.32 9.40 8.02
N PRO A 610 -15.76 8.29 7.50
CA PRO A 610 -15.07 8.20 6.22
C PRO A 610 -16.07 8.31 5.05
N GLY A 611 -15.65 8.89 3.93
CA GLY A 611 -16.50 9.01 2.75
C GLY A 611 -15.74 9.41 1.49
N VAL A 612 -16.22 8.91 0.35
CA VAL A 612 -15.73 9.21 -1.01
C VAL A 612 -16.92 9.53 -1.90
N VAL A 613 -16.76 10.53 -2.76
CA VAL A 613 -17.72 10.88 -3.80
C VAL A 613 -17.04 11.10 -5.14
N ARG A 614 -17.67 10.65 -6.23
CA ARG A 614 -17.29 11.03 -7.59
C ARG A 614 -18.44 11.78 -8.25
N ILE A 615 -18.25 13.06 -8.51
CA ILE A 615 -19.17 13.88 -9.30
C ILE A 615 -18.73 13.77 -10.76
N ARG A 616 -19.61 13.27 -11.63
CA ARG A 616 -19.39 13.18 -13.08
C ARG A 616 -20.30 14.13 -13.82
N LEU A 617 -19.72 14.93 -14.70
CA LEU A 617 -20.41 15.82 -15.63
C LEU A 617 -20.19 15.25 -17.03
N GLN A 618 -21.22 14.68 -17.63
CA GLN A 618 -21.17 14.13 -18.98
C GLN A 618 -21.85 15.11 -19.96
N PRO A 619 -21.14 15.68 -20.96
CA PRO A 619 -21.77 16.49 -22.00
C PRO A 619 -22.86 15.72 -22.75
N ARG A 620 -23.98 16.40 -23.05
CA ARG A 620 -25.09 15.88 -23.85
C ARG A 620 -24.94 16.06 -25.36
#